data_AF-A0A1N6GML8-F1
#
_entry.id   AF-A0A1N6GML8-F1
#
_cell.length_a   1.000
_cell.length_b   1.000
_cell.length_c   1.000
_cell.angle_alpha   90.00
_cell.angle_beta   90.00
_cell.angle_gamma   90.00
#
_symmetry.space_group_name_H-M   'P 1'
#
loop_
_entity.id
_entity.type
_entity.pdbx_description
1 polymer ?
#
loop_
_entity_poly.entity_id
_entity_poly.type
_entity_poly.pdbx_seq_one_letter_code
_entity_poly.pdbx_strand_id
1 'polypeptide(L)'
;MLRARLWYGPEGHGVGLDRVARYLSGPLACETTTRMRQRHGQSFEQIVLGTPVSAVIEMNRRPEVSADAGDLIRRLPYGAAEGLDERLARCTARLDIHDGPGARRLVPANRVARSVLVPLAFAMGGIVEEVDSGRLLYFALPEPGRRPLPQAALGVLVSGLDRLLGLLALRPWGERPALPGPALSARRLPSPSPSPGPQALLPAPQARQGSR
;
A
#
# COMPACT_ATOMS: atom_id res chain seq x y z
N MET A 1 -18.91 18.27 4.30
CA MET A 1 -19.34 17.37 5.40
C MET A 1 -18.98 15.94 5.02
N LEU A 2 -18.73 15.04 5.98
CA LEU A 2 -18.46 13.60 5.69
C LEU A 2 -19.73 12.92 5.20
N ARG A 3 -19.63 12.08 4.16
CA ARG A 3 -20.76 11.45 3.48
C ARG A 3 -20.63 9.94 3.36
N ALA A 4 -19.43 9.46 3.06
CA ALA A 4 -19.15 8.04 2.97
C ALA A 4 -17.77 7.74 3.54
N ARG A 5 -17.59 6.47 3.92
CA ARG A 5 -16.28 5.91 4.26
C ARG A 5 -16.04 4.69 3.41
N LEU A 6 -14.84 4.57 2.83
CA LEU A 6 -14.40 3.35 2.15
C LEU A 6 -13.41 2.65 3.06
N TRP A 7 -13.83 1.56 3.69
CA TRP A 7 -13.04 0.73 4.58
C TRP A 7 -12.25 -0.30 3.79
N TYR A 8 -10.97 -0.48 4.10
CA TYR A 8 -10.15 -1.48 3.42
C TYR A 8 -9.11 -2.11 4.35
N GLY A 9 -8.74 -3.35 4.02
CA GLY A 9 -7.79 -4.16 4.79
C GLY A 9 -6.32 -3.94 4.41
N PRO A 10 -5.42 -4.80 4.91
CA PRO A 10 -3.97 -4.68 4.72
C PRO A 10 -3.55 -4.69 3.25
N GLU A 11 -4.29 -5.38 2.39
CA GLU A 11 -4.05 -5.44 0.95
C GLU A 11 -4.05 -4.05 0.28
N GLY A 12 -4.90 -3.14 0.78
CA GLY A 12 -4.97 -1.76 0.32
C GLY A 12 -4.01 -0.81 1.05
N HIS A 13 -3.32 -1.25 2.11
CA HIS A 13 -2.49 -0.38 2.95
C HIS A 13 -1.29 0.22 2.20
N GLY A 14 -0.76 -0.50 1.21
CA GLY A 14 0.30 -0.01 0.32
C GLY A 14 -0.17 1.01 -0.73
N VAL A 15 -1.48 1.25 -0.86
CA VAL A 15 -2.06 2.14 -1.87
C VAL A 15 -2.04 3.59 -1.37
N GLY A 16 -1.05 4.37 -1.80
CA GLY A 16 -1.01 5.82 -1.54
C GLY A 16 -2.11 6.60 -2.27
N LEU A 17 -2.38 7.83 -1.84
CA LEU A 17 -3.36 8.72 -2.45
C LEU A 17 -3.05 8.99 -3.93
N ASP A 18 -1.79 9.07 -4.33
CA ASP A 18 -1.40 9.16 -5.75
C ASP A 18 -1.93 8.01 -6.62
N ARG A 19 -1.99 6.80 -6.09
CA ARG A 19 -2.52 5.64 -6.82
C ARG A 19 -4.05 5.72 -6.91
N VAL A 20 -4.70 6.18 -5.83
CA VAL A 20 -6.14 6.46 -5.81
C VAL A 20 -6.48 7.55 -6.83
N ALA A 21 -5.74 8.65 -6.86
CA ALA A 21 -5.92 9.74 -7.80
C ALA A 21 -5.77 9.29 -9.26
N ARG A 22 -4.75 8.46 -9.55
CA ARG A 22 -4.56 7.87 -10.89
C ARG A 22 -5.69 6.92 -11.29
N TYR A 23 -6.21 6.12 -10.36
CA TYR A 23 -7.34 5.24 -10.64
C TYR A 23 -8.64 6.03 -10.89
N LEU A 24 -8.86 7.08 -10.11
CA LEU A 24 -10.00 7.97 -10.28
C LEU A 24 -9.93 8.73 -11.62
N SER A 25 -8.78 9.28 -11.97
CA SER A 25 -8.61 10.05 -13.23
C SER A 25 -8.51 9.19 -14.48
N GLY A 26 -7.94 7.99 -14.40
CA GLY A 26 -7.85 7.07 -15.53
C GLY A 26 -9.15 6.28 -15.73
N PRO A 27 -9.26 5.05 -15.18
CA PRO A 27 -10.42 4.18 -15.38
C PRO A 27 -11.79 4.81 -15.09
N LEU A 28 -11.89 5.71 -14.11
CA LEU A 28 -13.18 6.32 -13.72
C LEU A 28 -13.42 7.69 -14.33
N ALA A 29 -12.47 8.20 -15.14
CA ALA A 29 -12.54 9.48 -15.84
C ALA A 29 -12.94 10.66 -14.93
N CYS A 30 -12.55 10.61 -13.65
CA CYS A 30 -12.81 11.69 -12.71
C CYS A 30 -11.81 12.83 -12.94
N GLU A 31 -12.28 14.07 -12.87
CA GLU A 31 -11.38 15.21 -12.70
C GLU A 31 -10.82 15.17 -11.27
N THR A 32 -9.50 15.07 -11.14
CA THR A 32 -8.83 14.98 -9.83
C THR A 32 -7.81 16.07 -9.65
N THR A 33 -7.78 16.71 -8.49
CA THR A 33 -6.69 17.60 -8.07
C THR A 33 -6.21 17.20 -6.69
N THR A 34 -4.94 16.84 -6.58
CA THR A 34 -4.31 16.62 -5.28
C THR A 34 -4.00 17.95 -4.61
N ARG A 35 -4.33 18.08 -3.32
CA ARG A 35 -3.99 19.25 -2.51
C ARG A 35 -3.34 18.79 -1.22
N MET A 36 -2.36 19.54 -0.77
CA MET A 36 -1.83 19.42 0.58
C MET A 36 -2.50 20.46 1.46
N ARG A 37 -3.00 20.05 2.62
CA ARG A 37 -3.59 20.94 3.63
C ARG A 37 -2.83 20.80 4.94
N GLN A 38 -2.78 21.89 5.69
CA GLN A 38 -2.28 21.88 7.05
C GLN A 38 -3.44 21.97 8.04
N ARG A 39 -3.45 21.09 9.03
CA ARG A 39 -4.39 21.11 10.14
C ARG A 39 -3.66 20.71 11.41
N HIS A 40 -3.78 21.53 12.45
CA HIS A 40 -3.10 21.33 13.75
C HIS A 40 -1.59 21.06 13.61
N GLY A 41 -0.91 21.77 12.71
CA GLY A 41 0.53 21.61 12.46
C GLY A 41 0.93 20.37 11.63
N GLN A 42 -0.04 19.56 11.19
CA GLN A 42 0.21 18.39 10.36
C GLN A 42 -0.21 18.67 8.90
N SER A 43 0.67 18.32 7.95
CA SER A 43 0.31 18.29 6.53
C SER A 43 -0.40 16.98 6.19
N PHE A 44 -1.56 17.06 5.56
CA PHE A 44 -2.29 15.92 5.03
C PHE A 44 -2.65 16.16 3.57
N GLU A 45 -2.55 15.09 2.79
CA GLU A 45 -2.88 15.07 1.38
C GLU A 45 -4.37 14.73 1.22
N GLN A 46 -5.03 15.39 0.28
CA GLN A 46 -6.42 15.15 -0.07
C GLN A 46 -6.58 15.19 -1.59
N ILE A 47 -7.52 14.40 -2.11
CA ILE A 47 -7.91 14.43 -3.52
C ILE A 47 -9.23 15.20 -3.62
N VAL A 48 -9.25 16.26 -4.40
CA VAL A 48 -10.48 16.97 -4.76
C VAL A 48 -10.99 16.42 -6.09
N LEU A 49 -12.23 15.95 -6.09
CA LEU A 49 -12.94 15.45 -7.27
C LEU A 49 -13.87 16.53 -7.83
N GLY A 50 -13.86 16.65 -9.16
CA GLY A 50 -14.73 17.54 -9.94
C GLY A 50 -15.91 16.79 -10.57
N THR A 51 -15.77 16.41 -11.84
CA THR A 51 -16.74 15.54 -12.55
C THR A 51 -16.29 14.08 -12.52
N PRO A 52 -17.21 13.09 -12.60
CA PRO A 52 -18.67 13.25 -12.58
C PRO A 52 -19.23 13.42 -11.16
N VAL A 53 -18.38 13.30 -10.13
CA VAL A 53 -18.76 13.39 -8.72
C VAL A 53 -17.89 14.44 -8.04
N SER A 54 -18.54 15.44 -7.45
CA SER A 54 -17.80 16.44 -6.68
C SER A 54 -17.67 16.02 -5.21
N ALA A 55 -16.45 15.73 -4.81
CA ALA A 55 -16.13 15.22 -3.47
C ALA A 55 -14.71 15.61 -3.06
N VAL A 56 -14.41 15.48 -1.76
CA VAL A 56 -13.03 15.49 -1.25
C VAL A 56 -12.77 14.15 -0.61
N ILE A 57 -11.65 13.52 -0.95
CA ILE A 57 -11.20 12.25 -0.39
C ILE A 57 -9.98 12.49 0.47
N GLU A 58 -10.06 12.08 1.72
CA GLU A 58 -8.97 12.07 2.68
C GLU A 58 -8.64 10.62 3.07
N MET A 59 -7.36 10.32 3.27
CA MET A 59 -6.93 8.97 3.66
C MET A 59 -6.62 8.92 5.16
N ASN A 60 -7.22 7.95 5.85
CA ASN A 60 -6.98 7.72 7.27
C ASN A 60 -6.46 6.30 7.49
N ARG A 61 -5.30 6.19 8.14
CA ARG A 61 -4.61 4.92 8.45
C ARG A 61 -4.26 4.77 9.92
N ARG A 62 -4.92 5.55 10.78
CA ARG A 62 -4.59 5.58 12.20
C ARG A 62 -5.16 4.34 12.91
N PRO A 63 -4.60 3.96 14.08
CA PRO A 63 -5.10 2.83 14.87
C PRO A 63 -6.59 2.92 15.20
N GLU A 64 -7.13 4.15 15.31
CA GLU A 64 -8.56 4.39 15.54
C GLU A 64 -9.48 3.77 14.47
N VAL A 65 -8.99 3.55 13.25
CA VAL A 65 -9.78 2.94 12.17
C VAL A 65 -10.23 1.53 12.55
N SER A 66 -9.38 0.74 13.21
CA SER A 66 -9.73 -0.61 13.65
C SER A 66 -10.80 -0.59 14.74
N ALA A 67 -10.75 0.41 15.64
CA ALA A 67 -11.77 0.58 16.68
C ALA A 67 -13.12 0.99 16.07
N ASP A 68 -13.12 1.97 15.16
CA ASP A 68 -14.33 2.41 14.47
C ASP A 68 -14.95 1.28 13.62
N ALA A 69 -14.12 0.41 13.03
CA ALA A 69 -14.59 -0.78 12.32
C ALA A 69 -15.27 -1.78 13.28
N GLY A 70 -14.72 -1.97 14.48
CA GLY A 70 -15.35 -2.75 15.55
C GLY A 70 -16.73 -2.23 15.94
N ASP A 71 -16.89 -0.91 16.05
CA ASP A 71 -18.18 -0.28 16.32
C ASP A 71 -19.16 -0.39 15.14
N LEU A 72 -18.66 -0.49 13.91
CA LEU A 72 -19.50 -0.80 12.75
C LEU A 72 -20.00 -2.25 12.78
N ILE A 73 -19.15 -3.21 13.15
CA ILE A 73 -19.52 -4.63 13.31
C ILE A 73 -20.66 -4.79 14.32
N ARG A 74 -20.57 -4.11 15.46
CA ARG A 74 -21.61 -4.15 16.51
C ARG A 74 -22.96 -3.61 16.06
N ARG A 75 -23.00 -2.78 15.02
CA ARG A 75 -24.21 -2.16 14.45
C ARG A 75 -24.74 -2.91 13.22
N LEU A 76 -24.10 -4.01 12.82
CA LEU A 76 -24.59 -4.79 11.68
C LEU A 76 -26.01 -5.32 11.95
N PRO A 77 -26.90 -5.26 10.94
CA PRO A 77 -28.25 -5.79 11.10
C PRO A 77 -28.21 -7.31 11.26
N TYR A 78 -29.20 -7.85 11.96
CA TYR A 78 -29.43 -9.30 12.03
C TYR A 78 -29.66 -9.84 10.61
N GLY A 79 -28.84 -10.80 10.17
CA GLY A 79 -28.85 -11.30 8.78
C GLY A 79 -27.96 -10.52 7.81
N ALA A 80 -26.99 -9.73 8.29
CA ALA A 80 -25.89 -9.24 7.47
C ALA A 80 -25.22 -10.40 6.71
N ALA A 81 -24.66 -10.14 5.53
CA ALA A 81 -24.03 -11.18 4.74
C ALA A 81 -22.90 -11.87 5.50
N GLU A 82 -22.80 -13.18 5.30
CA GLU A 82 -21.79 -14.03 5.92
C GLU A 82 -20.37 -13.49 5.64
N GLY A 83 -19.53 -13.45 6.69
CA GLY A 83 -18.14 -12.99 6.62
C GLY A 83 -17.96 -11.46 6.46
N LEU A 84 -19.04 -10.66 6.47
CA LEU A 84 -18.94 -9.20 6.41
C LEU A 84 -18.29 -8.62 7.67
N ASP A 85 -18.63 -9.16 8.83
CA ASP A 85 -18.03 -8.86 10.12
C ASP A 85 -16.53 -9.16 10.13
N GLU A 86 -16.12 -10.34 9.62
CA GLU A 86 -14.72 -10.70 9.50
C GLU A 86 -13.96 -9.77 8.55
N ARG A 87 -14.57 -9.38 7.43
CA ARG A 87 -13.97 -8.42 6.49
C ARG A 87 -13.78 -7.05 7.13
N LEU A 88 -14.78 -6.57 7.87
CA LEU A 88 -14.69 -5.32 8.62
C LEU A 88 -13.63 -5.41 9.72
N ALA A 89 -13.53 -6.54 10.42
CA ALA A 89 -12.53 -6.75 11.46
C ALA A 89 -11.08 -6.69 10.93
N ARG A 90 -10.89 -7.04 9.65
CA ARG A 90 -9.61 -6.92 8.95
C ARG A 90 -9.33 -5.51 8.42
N CYS A 91 -10.27 -4.57 8.46
CA CYS A 91 -10.04 -3.23 7.94
C CYS A 91 -9.06 -2.47 8.85
N THR A 92 -7.99 -1.95 8.25
CA THR A 92 -6.92 -1.22 8.97
C THR A 92 -6.76 0.21 8.49
N ALA A 93 -7.48 0.60 7.44
CA ALA A 93 -7.45 1.93 6.88
C ALA A 93 -8.79 2.26 6.20
N ARG A 94 -9.02 3.56 5.97
CA ARG A 94 -10.20 4.03 5.25
C ARG A 94 -9.93 5.28 4.43
N LEU A 95 -10.79 5.51 3.44
CA LEU A 95 -10.93 6.80 2.78
C LEU A 95 -12.19 7.48 3.31
N ASP A 96 -12.01 8.68 3.85
CA ASP A 96 -13.10 9.55 4.28
C ASP A 96 -13.51 10.43 3.09
N ILE A 97 -14.80 10.33 2.70
CA ILE A 97 -15.33 10.97 1.51
C ILE A 97 -16.30 12.08 1.94
N HIS A 98 -15.94 13.31 1.60
CA HIS A 98 -16.65 14.51 1.97
C HIS A 98 -17.30 15.17 0.75
N ASP A 99 -18.26 16.06 1.00
CA ASP A 99 -18.78 16.98 -0.04
C ASP A 99 -17.64 17.77 -0.70
N GLY A 100 -17.74 17.94 -2.02
CA GLY A 100 -16.84 18.77 -2.80
C GLY A 100 -17.04 20.28 -2.55
N PRO A 101 -16.01 21.11 -2.79
CA PRO A 101 -16.10 22.55 -2.61
C PRO A 101 -17.07 23.19 -3.62
N GLY A 102 -18.05 23.96 -3.14
CA GLY A 102 -18.98 24.73 -3.98
C GLY A 102 -19.98 23.89 -4.79
N ALA A 103 -20.05 22.58 -4.56
CA ALA A 103 -20.89 21.67 -5.33
C ALA A 103 -22.13 21.22 -4.56
N ARG A 104 -23.03 20.53 -5.27
CA ARG A 104 -24.18 19.85 -4.65
C ARG A 104 -23.70 18.78 -3.67
N ARG A 105 -24.48 18.57 -2.62
CA ARG A 105 -24.30 17.49 -1.64
C ARG A 105 -24.05 16.15 -2.36
N LEU A 106 -23.00 15.45 -1.96
CA LEU A 106 -22.76 14.08 -2.41
C LEU A 106 -23.80 13.15 -1.76
N VAL A 107 -24.45 12.33 -2.58
CA VAL A 107 -25.38 11.27 -2.14
C VAL A 107 -24.80 9.92 -2.56
N PRO A 108 -24.12 9.18 -1.67
CA PRO A 108 -23.45 7.93 -2.01
C PRO A 108 -24.37 6.87 -2.63
N ALA A 109 -25.66 6.87 -2.25
CA ALA A 109 -26.64 5.97 -2.83
C ALA A 109 -27.06 6.28 -4.29
N ASN A 110 -26.75 7.47 -4.81
CA ASN A 110 -27.17 7.84 -6.16
C ASN A 110 -26.35 7.09 -7.24
N ARG A 111 -26.90 6.96 -8.45
CA ARG A 111 -26.30 6.16 -9.54
C ARG A 111 -24.89 6.63 -9.91
N VAL A 112 -24.67 7.94 -9.97
CA VAL A 112 -23.40 8.55 -10.43
C VAL A 112 -22.30 8.40 -9.38
N ALA A 113 -22.61 8.60 -8.10
CA ALA A 113 -21.71 8.36 -6.99
C ALA A 113 -21.35 6.88 -6.93
N ARG A 114 -22.33 5.97 -7.10
CA ARG A 114 -22.06 4.54 -7.16
C ARG A 114 -21.14 4.18 -8.31
N SER A 115 -21.28 4.75 -9.51
CA SER A 115 -20.36 4.45 -10.61
C SER A 115 -18.90 4.85 -10.34
N VAL A 116 -18.62 5.64 -9.31
CA VAL A 116 -17.26 5.97 -8.87
C VAL A 116 -16.86 5.19 -7.62
N LEU A 117 -17.68 5.25 -6.58
CA LEU A 117 -17.37 4.69 -5.25
C LEU A 117 -17.32 3.16 -5.25
N VAL A 118 -18.20 2.50 -6.01
CA VAL A 118 -18.27 1.03 -6.08
C VAL A 118 -17.03 0.47 -6.78
N PRO A 119 -16.65 0.93 -8.00
CA PRO A 119 -15.41 0.46 -8.63
C PRO A 119 -14.15 0.81 -7.85
N LEU A 120 -14.13 1.94 -7.15
CA LEU A 120 -13.01 2.29 -6.28
C LEU A 120 -12.89 1.32 -5.10
N ALA A 121 -14.00 1.02 -4.42
CA ALA A 121 -14.02 0.04 -3.35
C ALA A 121 -13.61 -1.34 -3.85
N PHE A 122 -14.10 -1.77 -5.01
CA PHE A 122 -13.69 -3.03 -5.63
C PHE A 122 -12.18 -3.08 -5.88
N ALA A 123 -11.59 -2.04 -6.48
CA ALA A 123 -10.15 -1.97 -6.75
C ALA A 123 -9.28 -1.97 -5.48
N MET A 124 -9.84 -1.56 -4.34
CA MET A 124 -9.16 -1.55 -3.04
C MET A 124 -9.52 -2.76 -2.16
N GLY A 125 -10.36 -3.68 -2.64
CA GLY A 125 -10.88 -4.80 -1.83
C GLY A 125 -11.79 -4.35 -0.66
N GLY A 126 -12.30 -3.11 -0.74
CA GLY A 126 -12.96 -2.42 0.36
C GLY A 126 -14.48 -2.53 0.41
N ILE A 127 -15.05 -1.86 1.42
CA ILE A 127 -16.48 -1.76 1.73
C ILE A 127 -16.83 -0.28 1.85
N VAL A 128 -17.91 0.16 1.22
CA VAL A 128 -18.39 1.55 1.34
C VAL A 128 -19.47 1.62 2.41
N GLU A 129 -19.28 2.44 3.43
CA GLU A 129 -20.31 2.87 4.38
C GLU A 129 -20.89 4.22 3.94
N GLU A 130 -22.21 4.31 3.84
CA GLU A 130 -22.93 5.57 3.74
C GLU A 130 -23.21 6.10 5.14
N VAL A 131 -22.59 7.22 5.51
CA VAL A 131 -22.57 7.71 6.90
C VAL A 131 -23.96 8.13 7.38
N ASP A 132 -24.77 8.72 6.49
CA ASP A 132 -26.10 9.22 6.84
C ASP A 132 -27.11 8.08 7.11
N SER A 133 -26.97 6.94 6.44
CA SER A 133 -27.91 5.81 6.53
C SER A 133 -27.36 4.61 7.30
N GLY A 134 -26.04 4.55 7.54
CA GLY A 134 -25.36 3.38 8.05
C GLY A 134 -25.29 2.20 7.07
N ARG A 135 -25.75 2.40 5.82
CA ARG A 135 -25.80 1.33 4.82
C ARG A 135 -24.39 0.96 4.36
N LEU A 136 -24.13 -0.34 4.28
CA LEU A 136 -22.91 -0.89 3.69
C LEU A 136 -23.15 -1.34 2.25
N LEU A 137 -22.24 -0.97 1.36
CA LEU A 137 -22.13 -1.45 -0.01
C LEU A 137 -20.84 -2.26 -0.13
N TYR A 138 -20.97 -3.54 -0.43
CA TYR A 138 -19.86 -4.47 -0.55
C TYR A 138 -20.13 -5.44 -1.70
N PHE A 139 -19.06 -6.03 -2.20
CA PHE A 139 -19.09 -7.07 -3.23
C PHE A 139 -18.66 -8.38 -2.58
N ALA A 140 -19.33 -9.48 -2.90
CA ALA A 140 -18.72 -10.78 -2.69
C ALA A 140 -17.52 -10.87 -3.62
N LEU A 141 -16.31 -10.74 -3.05
CA LEU A 141 -15.12 -11.14 -3.79
C LEU A 141 -15.25 -12.66 -3.97
N PRO A 142 -15.03 -13.21 -5.17
CA PRO A 142 -14.84 -14.65 -5.28
C PRO A 142 -13.76 -14.99 -4.27
N GLU A 143 -14.00 -15.95 -3.38
CA GLU A 143 -12.95 -16.40 -2.49
C GLU A 143 -11.71 -16.63 -3.35
N PRO A 144 -10.53 -16.10 -2.99
CA PRO A 144 -9.32 -16.52 -3.64
C PRO A 144 -9.27 -18.01 -3.39
N GLY A 145 -9.69 -18.79 -4.40
CA GLY A 145 -9.87 -20.22 -4.27
C GLY A 145 -8.62 -20.70 -3.59
N ARG A 146 -8.77 -21.31 -2.40
CA ARG A 146 -7.67 -21.95 -1.69
C ARG A 146 -7.09 -22.91 -2.71
N ARG A 147 -6.11 -22.46 -3.50
CA ARG A 147 -5.33 -23.34 -4.34
C ARG A 147 -4.70 -24.22 -3.29
N PRO A 148 -5.04 -25.52 -3.24
CA PRO A 148 -4.24 -26.39 -2.43
C PRO A 148 -2.86 -26.27 -3.06
N LEU A 149 -1.95 -25.54 -2.41
CA LEU A 149 -0.54 -25.80 -2.61
C LEU A 149 -0.45 -27.31 -2.43
N PRO A 150 -0.09 -28.09 -3.48
CA PRO A 150 -0.01 -29.52 -3.30
C PRO A 150 1.05 -29.69 -2.22
N GLN A 151 0.64 -30.09 -1.02
CA GLN A 151 1.54 -30.37 0.10
C GLN A 151 2.60 -31.40 -0.31
N ALA A 152 2.33 -32.15 -1.39
CA ALA A 152 3.28 -32.98 -2.12
C ALA A 152 4.50 -32.21 -2.66
N ALA A 153 4.38 -30.98 -3.16
CA ALA A 153 5.52 -30.22 -3.71
C ALA A 153 6.50 -29.73 -2.62
N LEU A 154 5.98 -29.31 -1.46
CA LEU A 154 6.80 -29.00 -0.29
C LEU A 154 7.40 -30.27 0.33
N GLY A 155 6.64 -31.36 0.39
CA GLY A 155 7.14 -32.67 0.84
C GLY A 155 8.25 -33.23 -0.03
N VAL A 156 8.18 -33.06 -1.36
CA VAL A 156 9.22 -33.47 -2.31
C VAL A 156 10.48 -32.60 -2.19
N LEU A 157 10.35 -31.29 -1.94
CA LEU A 157 11.50 -30.41 -1.69
C LEU A 157 12.21 -30.73 -0.37
N VAL A 158 11.45 -30.98 0.70
CA VAL A 158 12.02 -31.34 2.01
C VAL A 158 12.63 -32.75 1.97
N SER A 159 11.97 -33.71 1.33
CA SER A 159 12.49 -35.07 1.16
C SER A 159 13.71 -35.13 0.21
N GLY A 160 13.77 -34.22 -0.77
CA GLY A 160 14.95 -34.03 -1.62
C GLY A 160 16.15 -33.49 -0.85
N LEU A 161 15.91 -32.56 0.08
CA LEU A 161 16.95 -31.99 0.95
C LEU A 161 17.52 -33.03 1.92
N ASP A 162 16.66 -33.86 2.54
CA ASP A 162 17.09 -34.93 3.44
C ASP A 162 17.90 -36.02 2.72
N ARG A 163 17.54 -36.37 1.48
CA ARG A 163 18.34 -37.29 0.66
C ARG A 163 19.69 -36.70 0.25
N LEU A 164 19.74 -35.40 -0.02
CA LEU A 164 20.99 -34.71 -0.37
C LEU A 164 21.93 -34.61 0.85
N LEU A 165 21.38 -34.35 2.04
CA LEU A 165 22.12 -34.35 3.31
C LEU A 165 22.58 -35.76 3.69
N GLY A 166 21.75 -36.79 3.48
CA GLY A 166 22.13 -38.18 3.67
C GLY A 166 23.27 -38.63 2.76
N LEU A 167 23.27 -38.18 1.49
CA LEU A 167 24.37 -38.44 0.54
C LEU A 167 25.67 -37.70 0.90
N LEU A 168 25.58 -36.52 1.51
CA LEU A 168 26.74 -35.79 2.02
C LEU A 168 27.29 -36.39 3.32
N ALA A 169 26.43 -36.99 4.15
CA ALA A 169 26.82 -37.64 5.40
C ALA A 169 27.43 -39.04 5.22
N LEU A 170 27.14 -39.72 4.10
CA LEU A 170 27.69 -41.05 3.77
C LEU A 170 28.96 -40.99 2.90
N ARG A 171 29.55 -39.81 2.70
CA ARG A 171 30.82 -39.72 1.97
C ARG A 171 31.96 -40.20 2.89
N PRO A 172 32.64 -41.31 2.56
CA PRO A 172 33.69 -41.84 3.42
C PRO A 172 34.84 -40.84 3.53
N TRP A 173 35.23 -40.56 4.77
CA TRP A 173 36.35 -39.71 5.14
C TRP A 173 37.65 -40.44 4.81
N GLY A 174 38.10 -40.35 3.56
CA GLY A 174 39.30 -41.04 3.16
C GLY A 174 39.58 -40.90 1.68
N GLU A 175 40.08 -39.74 1.27
CA GLU A 175 41.18 -39.65 0.32
C GLU A 175 41.68 -38.20 0.27
N ARG A 176 42.90 -37.98 0.75
CA ARG A 176 43.64 -36.73 0.58
C ARG A 176 44.13 -36.66 -0.86
N PRO A 177 43.78 -35.64 -1.66
CA PRO A 177 44.58 -35.32 -2.82
C PRO A 177 45.89 -34.68 -2.34
N ALA A 178 47.01 -35.29 -2.73
CA ALA A 178 48.34 -34.72 -2.55
C ALA A 178 48.45 -33.42 -3.35
N LEU A 179 48.87 -32.35 -2.68
CA LEU A 179 49.18 -31.05 -3.27
C LEU A 179 50.50 -31.12 -4.05
N PRO A 180 50.56 -30.72 -5.33
CA PRO A 180 51.80 -30.27 -5.93
C PRO A 180 52.05 -28.83 -5.48
N GLY A 181 53.17 -28.60 -4.79
CA GLY A 181 53.62 -27.25 -4.43
C GLY A 181 53.98 -26.42 -5.68
N PRO A 182 53.98 -25.09 -5.53
CA PRO A 182 55.11 -24.35 -6.09
C PRO A 182 55.67 -23.27 -5.15
N ALA A 183 56.99 -23.33 -5.05
CA ALA A 183 57.97 -22.24 -5.10
C ALA A 183 57.59 -20.85 -4.55
N LEU A 184 58.35 -20.50 -3.51
CA LEU A 184 58.75 -19.15 -3.11
C LEU A 184 59.12 -18.26 -4.32
N SER A 185 58.52 -17.08 -4.38
CA SER A 185 59.22 -15.86 -4.80
C SER A 185 58.54 -14.65 -4.17
N ALA A 186 59.06 -14.27 -3.00
CA ALA A 186 58.76 -13.01 -2.35
C ALA A 186 59.51 -11.88 -3.06
N ARG A 187 58.77 -10.93 -3.65
CA ARG A 187 59.28 -9.60 -3.99
C ARG A 187 58.39 -8.52 -3.37
N ARG A 188 58.93 -7.96 -2.28
CA ARG A 188 58.83 -6.58 -1.75
C ARG A 188 57.70 -5.65 -2.25
N LEU A 189 56.86 -5.20 -1.29
CA LEU A 189 56.52 -3.81 -0.85
C LEU A 189 56.34 -2.68 -1.90
N PRO A 190 55.53 -1.61 -1.67
CA PRO A 190 55.18 -1.04 -0.36
C PRO A 190 53.74 -0.51 -0.16
N SER A 191 53.56 -0.06 1.08
CA SER A 191 52.45 0.57 1.81
C SER A 191 51.71 1.74 1.13
N PRO A 192 50.43 1.97 1.46
CA PRO A 192 49.76 3.25 1.21
C PRO A 192 49.98 4.22 2.38
N SER A 193 50.45 5.43 2.06
CA SER A 193 50.40 6.62 2.93
C SER A 193 49.83 7.80 2.10
N PRO A 194 49.55 8.97 2.69
CA PRO A 194 48.22 9.40 3.11
C PRO A 194 47.69 10.59 2.29
N SER A 195 46.45 11.00 2.56
CA SER A 195 45.80 12.21 2.05
C SER A 195 46.63 13.49 2.22
N PRO A 196 46.35 14.51 1.39
CA PRO A 196 46.17 15.86 1.95
C PRO A 196 45.00 16.61 1.32
N GLY A 197 44.08 17.09 2.18
CA GLY A 197 43.82 18.52 2.36
C GLY A 197 43.11 19.35 1.27
N PRO A 198 42.64 20.55 1.65
CA PRO A 198 41.43 21.19 1.11
C PRO A 198 41.74 22.32 0.12
N GLN A 199 40.81 22.65 -0.78
CA GLN A 199 40.72 23.99 -1.38
C GLN A 199 39.27 24.45 -1.54
N ALA A 200 39.09 25.74 -1.28
CA ALA A 200 37.85 26.46 -1.10
C ALA A 200 37.57 27.40 -2.27
N LEU A 201 36.38 28.03 -2.21
CA LEU A 201 36.02 29.35 -2.77
C LEU A 201 35.77 29.48 -4.30
N LEU A 202 34.50 29.72 -4.69
CA LEU A 202 33.95 31.07 -4.95
C LEU A 202 32.47 31.01 -5.43
N PRO A 203 31.61 32.01 -5.11
CA PRO A 203 30.21 32.08 -5.52
C PRO A 203 29.88 33.12 -6.62
N ALA A 204 28.72 32.89 -7.26
CA ALA A 204 27.75 33.79 -7.94
C ALA A 204 28.19 34.64 -9.17
N PRO A 205 27.23 34.96 -10.07
CA PRO A 205 26.55 36.25 -9.92
C PRO A 205 25.03 36.24 -10.17
N GLN A 206 24.37 37.21 -9.51
CA GLN A 206 22.96 37.61 -9.67
C GLN A 206 22.74 38.41 -10.96
N ALA A 207 21.55 38.25 -11.57
CA ALA A 207 21.06 39.15 -12.62
C ALA A 207 19.69 39.74 -12.25
N ARG A 208 19.75 41.01 -11.82
CA ARG A 208 18.87 42.17 -12.01
C ARG A 208 17.35 42.04 -12.07
N GLN A 209 16.74 42.79 -11.15
CA GLN A 209 15.43 43.45 -11.23
C GLN A 209 15.31 44.39 -12.44
N GLY A 210 14.11 44.47 -13.01
CA GLY A 210 13.65 45.57 -13.86
C GLY A 210 12.24 45.98 -13.45
N SER A 211 12.11 47.20 -12.91
CA SER A 211 10.83 47.85 -12.61
C SER A 211 10.33 48.65 -13.81
N ARG A 212 9.02 48.61 -14.05
CA ARG A 212 8.17 49.79 -14.27
C ARG A 212 6.79 49.50 -13.70
#